data_AF-A0A2W6SPK7-F1
#
_entry.id   AF-A0A2W6SPK7-F1
#
_cell.length_a   1.000
_cell.length_b   1.000
_cell.length_c   1.000
_cell.angle_alpha   90.00
_cell.angle_beta   90.00
_cell.angle_gamma   90.00
#
_symmetry.space_group_name_H-M   'P 1'
#
loop_
_entity.id
_entity.type
_entity.pdbx_description
1 polymer ?
#
loop_
_entity_poly.entity_id
_entity_poly.type
_entity_poly.pdbx_seq_one_letter_code
_entity_poly.pdbx_strand_id
1 'polypeptide(L)'
;MSDDDSMAAAFREAVRIAGGQVLFAGLIGRTQSAVSKMLKAERPLPAENVLTVEEATGISRHDLRPDIYPREGVLPVRDGDPFEEARP
;
A
#
# COMPACT_ATOMS: atom_id res chain seq x y z
N MET A 1 14.88 -14.85 2.99
CA MET A 1 13.96 -13.72 3.22
C MET A 1 13.04 -13.72 2.01
N SER A 2 11.82 -14.21 2.20
CA SER A 2 10.89 -14.47 1.11
C SER A 2 10.46 -13.16 0.47
N ASP A 3 10.58 -13.03 -0.85
CA ASP A 3 10.19 -11.85 -1.62
C ASP A 3 8.68 -11.52 -1.51
N ASP A 4 7.89 -12.46 -0.95
CA ASP A 4 6.44 -12.40 -0.78
C ASP A 4 5.96 -11.30 0.18
N ASP A 5 6.76 -10.86 1.15
CA ASP A 5 6.37 -9.81 2.12
C ASP A 5 6.74 -8.38 1.66
N SER A 6 7.13 -8.21 0.39
CA SER A 6 7.55 -6.90 -0.12
C SER A 6 6.37 -6.02 -0.55
N MET A 7 6.53 -4.69 -0.45
CA MET A 7 5.57 -3.70 -0.96
C MET A 7 5.22 -3.93 -2.45
N ALA A 8 6.19 -4.38 -3.25
CA ALA A 8 5.97 -4.72 -4.65
C ALA A 8 5.12 -6.00 -4.81
N ALA A 9 5.26 -6.99 -3.92
CA ALA A 9 4.40 -8.17 -3.88
C ALA A 9 2.95 -7.79 -3.52
N ALA A 10 2.74 -6.96 -2.50
CA ALA A 10 1.41 -6.45 -2.13
C ALA A 10 0.73 -5.72 -3.31
N PHE A 11 1.49 -4.91 -4.06
CA PHE A 11 0.95 -4.24 -5.24
C PHE A 11 0.61 -5.24 -6.37
N ARG A 12 1.47 -6.23 -6.65
CA ARG A 12 1.16 -7.27 -7.65
C ARG A 12 -0.09 -8.06 -7.27
N GLU A 13 -0.26 -8.35 -5.98
CA GLU A 13 -1.42 -9.04 -5.45
C GLU A 13 -2.69 -8.19 -5.58
N ALA A 14 -2.62 -6.88 -5.30
CA ALA A 14 -3.74 -5.96 -5.52
C ALA A 14 -4.24 -5.99 -6.98
N VAL A 15 -3.29 -6.00 -7.91
CA VAL A 15 -3.59 -6.09 -9.34
C VAL A 15 -4.22 -7.45 -9.70
N ARG A 16 -3.76 -8.54 -9.06
CA ARG A 16 -4.32 -9.88 -9.26
C ARG A 16 -5.77 -9.96 -8.75
N ILE A 17 -6.03 -9.48 -7.53
CA ILE A 17 -7.37 -9.48 -6.91
C ILE A 17 -8.35 -8.61 -7.71
N ALA A 18 -7.90 -7.44 -8.20
CA ALA A 18 -8.71 -6.58 -9.05
C ALA A 18 -9.03 -7.18 -10.43
N GLY A 19 -8.52 -8.37 -10.77
CA GLY A 19 -8.78 -9.07 -12.03
C GLY A 19 -7.83 -8.66 -13.17
N GLY A 20 -6.67 -8.10 -12.84
CA GLY A 20 -5.59 -7.78 -13.79
C GLY A 20 -5.36 -6.29 -13.99
N GLN A 21 -4.32 -5.97 -14.77
CA GLN A 21 -3.83 -4.60 -14.90
C GLN A 21 -4.83 -3.62 -15.54
N VAL A 22 -5.72 -4.09 -16.42
CA VAL A 22 -6.72 -3.21 -17.07
C VAL A 22 -7.79 -2.77 -16.08
N LEU A 23 -8.36 -3.72 -15.32
CA LEU A 23 -9.39 -3.42 -14.32
C LEU A 23 -8.82 -2.62 -13.16
N PHE A 24 -7.62 -2.98 -12.69
CA PHE A 24 -6.91 -2.21 -11.69
C PHE A 24 -6.61 -0.77 -12.16
N ALA A 25 -6.19 -0.60 -13.43
CA ALA A 25 -5.94 0.73 -13.97
C ALA A 25 -7.23 1.58 -13.98
N GLY A 26 -8.37 0.98 -14.34
CA GLY A 26 -9.68 1.63 -14.24
C GLY A 26 -10.03 2.03 -12.80
N LEU A 27 -9.77 1.15 -11.82
CA LEU A 27 -10.00 1.41 -10.39
C LEU A 27 -9.27 2.66 -9.90
N ILE A 28 -8.00 2.83 -10.30
CA ILE A 28 -7.16 3.96 -9.85
C ILE A 28 -7.11 5.14 -10.83
N GLY A 29 -7.97 5.16 -11.86
CA GLY A 29 -8.02 6.24 -12.85
C GLY A 29 -6.74 6.40 -13.69
N ARG A 30 -6.01 5.30 -13.96
CA ARG A 30 -4.78 5.29 -14.76
C ARG A 30 -4.92 4.41 -16.01
N THR A 31 -3.91 4.44 -16.87
CA THR A 31 -3.80 3.54 -18.02
C THR A 31 -3.13 2.22 -17.62
N GLN A 32 -3.49 1.12 -18.31
CA GLN A 32 -2.84 -0.18 -18.09
C GLN A 32 -1.31 -0.11 -18.31
N SER A 33 -0.85 0.67 -19.29
CA SER A 33 0.58 0.87 -19.56
C SER A 33 1.30 1.60 -18.43
N ALA A 34 0.63 2.53 -17.73
CA ALA A 34 1.16 3.15 -16.53
C ALA A 34 1.31 2.13 -15.40
N VAL A 35 0.29 1.28 -15.18
CA VAL A 35 0.35 0.19 -14.18
C VAL A 35 1.50 -0.77 -14.48
N SER A 36 1.64 -1.20 -15.74
CA SER A 36 2.74 -2.06 -16.18
C SER A 36 4.12 -1.44 -15.90
N LYS A 37 4.30 -0.15 -16.19
CA LYS A 37 5.54 0.58 -15.89
C LYS A 37 5.81 0.66 -14.39
N MET A 38 4.78 0.91 -13.57
CA MET A 38 4.92 0.96 -12.11
C MET A 38 5.38 -0.39 -11.55
N LEU A 39 4.76 -1.50 -11.98
CA LEU A 39 5.12 -2.85 -11.54
C LEU A 39 6.54 -3.26 -11.97
N LYS A 40 6.96 -2.90 -13.19
CA LYS A 40 8.31 -3.18 -13.70
C LYS A 40 9.41 -2.39 -13.02
N ALA A 41 9.11 -1.13 -12.66
CA ALA A 41 10.03 -0.26 -11.94
C ALA A 41 9.93 -0.41 -10.43
N GLU A 42 9.14 -1.40 -9.94
CA GLU A 42 8.88 -1.66 -8.53
C GLU A 42 8.48 -0.40 -7.75
N ARG A 43 7.74 0.48 -8.42
CA ARG A 43 7.33 1.75 -7.84
C ARG A 43 6.23 1.51 -6.81
N PRO A 44 6.26 2.22 -5.68
CA PRO A 44 5.18 2.20 -4.72
C PRO A 44 3.86 2.65 -5.35
N LEU A 45 2.76 2.13 -4.81
CA LEU A 45 1.42 2.63 -5.13
C LEU A 45 1.33 4.13 -4.73
N PRO A 46 0.78 5.01 -5.59
CA PRO A 46 0.56 6.41 -5.22
C PRO A 46 -0.27 6.51 -3.94
N ALA A 47 0.13 7.41 -3.04
CA ALA A 47 -0.49 7.53 -1.72
C ALA A 47 -2.00 7.80 -1.82
N GLU A 48 -2.42 8.58 -2.81
CA GLU A 48 -3.83 8.90 -3.04
C GLU A 48 -4.71 7.68 -3.36
N ASN A 49 -4.13 6.59 -3.85
CA ASN A 49 -4.86 5.39 -4.29
C ASN A 49 -4.87 4.27 -3.24
N VAL A 50 -4.14 4.42 -2.14
CA VAL A 50 -3.96 3.35 -1.15
C VAL A 50 -5.30 2.92 -0.57
N LEU A 51 -6.12 3.87 -0.14
CA LEU A 51 -7.41 3.58 0.49
C LEU A 51 -8.39 2.98 -0.51
N THR A 52 -8.46 3.52 -1.73
CA THR A 52 -9.29 2.95 -2.82
C THR A 52 -8.90 1.50 -3.13
N VAL A 53 -7.61 1.20 -3.15
CA VAL A 53 -7.12 -0.17 -3.39
C VAL A 53 -7.39 -1.07 -2.19
N GLU A 54 -7.21 -0.60 -0.96
CA GLU A 54 -7.54 -1.35 0.27
C GLU A 54 -9.03 -1.72 0.29
N GLU A 55 -9.93 -0.78 0.01
CA GLU A 55 -11.37 -1.03 -0.05
C GLU A 55 -11.76 -2.02 -1.15
N ALA A 56 -11.14 -1.93 -2.32
CA ALA A 56 -11.48 -2.79 -3.46
C ALA A 56 -10.86 -4.19 -3.40
N THR A 57 -9.68 -4.33 -2.79
CA THR A 57 -8.90 -5.58 -2.81
C THR A 57 -8.81 -6.27 -1.45
N GLY A 58 -9.10 -5.55 -0.36
CA GLY A 58 -8.94 -6.03 1.01
C GLY A 58 -7.48 -6.10 1.49
N ILE A 59 -6.51 -5.70 0.67
CA ILE A 59 -5.10 -5.67 1.06
C ILE A 59 -4.87 -4.48 1.97
N SER A 60 -4.23 -4.72 3.12
CA SER A 60 -3.98 -3.68 4.09
C SER A 60 -3.08 -2.58 3.53
N ARG A 61 -3.43 -1.33 3.81
CA ARG A 61 -2.58 -0.16 3.55
C ARG A 61 -1.17 -0.28 4.14
N HIS A 62 -1.02 -1.05 5.22
CA HIS A 62 0.25 -1.34 5.86
C HIS A 62 1.19 -2.17 4.99
N ASP A 63 0.65 -2.99 4.09
CA ASP A 63 1.43 -3.79 3.15
C ASP A 63 1.65 -3.04 1.82
N LEU A 64 0.67 -2.23 1.41
CA LEU A 64 0.76 -1.41 0.19
C LEU A 64 1.74 -0.24 0.33
N ARG A 65 1.79 0.40 1.50
CA ARG A 65 2.59 1.59 1.79
C ARG A 65 3.02 1.67 3.26
N PRO A 66 3.88 0.74 3.74
CA PRO A 66 4.36 0.74 5.13
C PRO A 66 5.12 2.02 5.54
N ASP A 67 5.67 2.76 4.57
CA ASP A 67 6.40 4.01 4.78
C ASP A 67 5.52 5.16 5.29
N ILE A 68 4.23 5.15 4.94
CA ILE A 68 3.25 6.14 5.40
C ILE A 68 2.17 5.54 6.30
N TYR A 69 1.98 4.22 6.26
CA TYR A 69 1.09 3.47 7.13
C TYR A 69 1.85 2.39 7.88
N PRO A 70 2.68 2.73 8.89
CA PRO A 70 3.31 1.73 9.73
C PRO A 70 2.26 0.97 10.54
N ARG A 71 2.49 -0.33 10.80
CA ARG A 71 1.65 -1.10 11.73
C ARG A 71 1.81 -0.53 13.15
N GLU A 72 0.73 -0.49 13.92
CA GLU A 72 0.76 -0.03 15.32
C GLU A 72 1.86 -0.79 16.09
N GLY A 73 2.70 -0.04 16.81
CA GLY A 73 3.91 -0.56 17.48
C GLY A 73 5.24 -0.29 16.75
N VAL A 74 5.21 0.27 15.54
CA VAL A 74 6.43 0.63 14.77
C VAL A 74 6.61 2.16 14.62
N LEU A 75 5.73 2.97 15.22
CA LEU A 75 6.01 4.39 15.33
C LEU A 75 7.27 4.55 16.21
N PRO A 76 8.30 5.29 15.75
CA PRO A 76 9.40 5.63 16.64
C PRO A 76 8.79 6.43 17.79
N VAL A 77 8.77 5.85 18.98
CA VAL A 77 8.44 6.57 20.21
C VAL A 77 9.38 7.76 20.23
N ARG A 78 8.84 8.95 20.00
CA ARG A 78 9.61 10.18 20.16
C ARG A 78 9.74 10.37 21.65
N ASP A 79 10.97 10.36 22.15
CA ASP A 79 11.21 10.67 23.56
C ASP A 79 10.47 11.96 23.93
N GLY A 80 9.52 11.85 24.88
CA GLY A 80 8.70 12.96 25.34
C GLY A 80 7.39 13.21 24.58
N ASP A 81 6.74 12.19 24.01
CA ASP A 81 5.36 12.32 23.52
C ASP A 81 4.41 12.70 24.68
N PRO A 82 3.92 13.94 24.76
CA PRO A 82 3.11 14.40 25.88
C PRO A 82 1.68 13.85 25.84
N PHE A 83 1.30 13.14 24.76
CA PHE A 83 -0.05 12.61 24.57
C PHE A 83 -0.20 11.16 25.03
N GLU A 84 0.88 10.48 25.45
CA GLU A 84 0.82 9.11 25.96
C GLU A 84 0.17 9.02 27.36
N GLU A 85 0.37 10.02 28.22
CA GLU A 85 -0.24 10.11 29.56
C GLU A 85 -1.76 10.39 29.54
N ALA A 86 -2.32 10.80 28.39
CA ALA A 86 -3.73 11.19 28.27
C ALA A 86 -4.62 10.11 27.65
N ARG A 87 -4.08 8.93 27.31
CA ARG A 87 -4.87 7.81 26.77
C ARG A 87 -5.49 7.04 27.96
N PRO A 88 -6.84 6.98 28.09
CA PRO A 88 -7.52 6.41 29.25
C PRO A 88 -7.39 4.88 29.35
#